data_AF-A0A946X5R5-F1
#
_entry.id   AF-A0A946X5R5-F1
#
_cell.length_a   1.000
_cell.length_b   1.000
_cell.length_c   1.000
_cell.angle_alpha   90.00
_cell.angle_beta   90.00
_cell.angle_gamma   90.00
#
_symmetry.space_group_name_H-M   'P 1'
#
loop_
_entity.id
_entity.type
_entity.pdbx_description
1 polymer ?
#
loop_
_entity_poly.entity_id
_entity_poly.type
_entity_poly.pdbx_seq_one_letter_code
_entity_poly.pdbx_strand_id
1 'polypeptide(L)'
;MPTETVQVAAVQLLTGEDVEANAERALALLERAADDGAKLVAFPEGCLFGYTCRTDYWDAMDSARFEASEARIAEACRRLGVAVVIGSAHKADGDWYNDLAILDETGALKYRYAKTFLAGEPWCLNNRGKLPIVRLAG
;
A
#
# COMPACT_ATOMS: atom_id res chain seq x y z
N MET A 1 24.21 -24.54 1.31
CA MET A 1 22.80 -24.14 1.47
C MET A 1 22.42 -23.45 0.18
N PRO A 2 21.39 -23.87 -0.58
CA PRO A 2 20.92 -23.02 -1.66
C PRO A 2 20.49 -21.70 -1.01
N THR A 3 21.09 -20.59 -1.42
CA THR A 3 20.58 -19.26 -1.09
C THR A 3 19.23 -19.15 -1.77
N GLU A 4 18.15 -19.15 -0.99
CA GLU A 4 16.82 -18.79 -1.45
C GLU A 4 16.92 -17.36 -1.98
N THR A 5 16.87 -17.23 -3.31
CA THR A 5 16.88 -15.94 -3.99
C THR A 5 15.44 -15.48 -4.08
N VAL A 6 15.17 -14.24 -3.66
CA VAL A 6 13.85 -13.63 -3.76
C VAL A 6 13.93 -12.53 -4.81
N GLN A 7 13.11 -12.64 -5.85
CA GLN A 7 12.98 -11.59 -6.84
C GLN A 7 11.98 -10.54 -6.36
N VAL A 8 12.38 -9.27 -6.41
CA VAL A 8 11.57 -8.13 -5.95
C VAL A 8 11.36 -7.14 -7.09
N ALA A 9 10.23 -6.43 -7.06
CA ALA A 9 9.94 -5.34 -7.99
C ALA A 9 9.64 -4.04 -7.23
N ALA A 10 10.07 -2.92 -7.80
CA ALA A 10 9.71 -1.58 -7.36
C ALA A 10 8.92 -0.90 -8.48
N VAL A 11 7.72 -0.42 -8.16
CA VAL A 11 6.80 0.14 -9.15
C VAL A 11 6.94 1.66 -9.18
N GLN A 12 6.98 2.21 -10.40
CA GLN A 12 6.81 3.64 -10.66
C GLN A 12 5.57 3.84 -11.51
N LEU A 13 4.65 4.69 -11.06
CA LEU A 13 3.39 4.99 -11.74
C LEU A 13 2.94 6.42 -11.45
N LEU A 14 2.15 6.99 -12.36
CA LEU A 14 1.45 8.25 -12.11
C LEU A 14 0.13 7.96 -11.38
N THR A 15 -0.15 8.74 -10.34
CA THR A 15 -1.35 8.61 -9.50
C THR A 15 -2.08 9.94 -9.41
N GLY A 16 -3.37 9.90 -9.10
CA GLY A 16 -4.22 11.08 -8.92
C GLY A 16 -5.11 10.97 -7.67
N GLU A 17 -6.11 11.83 -7.52
CA GLU A 17 -7.01 11.84 -6.36
C GLU A 17 -8.10 10.74 -6.40
N ASP A 18 -8.17 9.96 -7.48
CA ASP A 18 -9.15 8.87 -7.63
C ASP A 18 -8.57 7.54 -7.12
N VAL A 19 -9.06 7.10 -5.97
CA VAL A 19 -8.58 5.91 -5.25
C VAL A 19 -8.73 4.65 -6.08
N GLU A 20 -9.91 4.43 -6.66
CA GLU A 20 -10.21 3.23 -7.44
C GLU A 20 -9.40 3.22 -8.74
N ALA A 21 -9.30 4.35 -9.44
CA ALA A 21 -8.49 4.44 -10.65
C ALA A 21 -6.99 4.21 -10.38
N ASN A 22 -6.48 4.65 -9.23
CA ASN A 22 -5.12 4.33 -8.81
C ASN A 22 -4.96 2.83 -8.51
N ALA A 23 -5.93 2.23 -7.81
CA ALA A 23 -5.93 0.81 -7.51
C ALA A 23 -5.93 -0.05 -8.79
N GLU A 24 -6.68 0.32 -9.83
CA GLU A 24 -6.64 -0.37 -11.12
C GLU A 24 -5.23 -0.37 -11.75
N ARG A 25 -4.56 0.79 -11.72
CA ARG A 25 -3.19 0.91 -12.25
C ARG A 25 -2.21 0.09 -11.42
N ALA A 26 -2.35 0.10 -10.10
CA ALA A 26 -1.54 -0.70 -9.21
C ALA A 26 -1.72 -2.21 -9.46
N LEU A 27 -2.96 -2.67 -9.64
CA LEU A 27 -3.30 -4.05 -9.97
C LEU A 27 -2.68 -4.50 -11.29
N ALA A 28 -2.76 -3.68 -12.35
CA ALA A 28 -2.15 -4.00 -13.64
C ALA A 28 -0.62 -4.15 -13.54
N LEU A 29 0.05 -3.29 -12.75
CA LEU A 29 1.49 -3.35 -12.53
C LEU A 29 1.89 -4.51 -11.60
N LEU A 30 1.03 -4.88 -10.66
CA LEU A 30 1.20 -6.05 -9.81
C LEU A 30 1.17 -7.34 -10.64
N GLU A 31 0.19 -7.48 -11.54
CA GLU A 31 0.10 -8.61 -12.46
C GLU A 31 1.35 -8.70 -13.33
N ARG A 32 1.79 -7.58 -13.91
CA ARG A 32 3.02 -7.55 -14.70
C ARG A 32 4.25 -7.98 -13.91
N ALA A 33 4.40 -7.48 -12.68
CA ALA A 33 5.53 -7.83 -11.83
C ALA A 33 5.52 -9.31 -11.44
N ALA A 34 4.35 -9.88 -11.19
CA ALA A 34 4.18 -11.31 -10.92
C ALA A 34 4.53 -12.16 -12.15
N ASP A 35 4.09 -11.77 -13.34
CA ASP A 35 4.44 -12.42 -14.61
C ASP A 35 5.96 -12.39 -14.88
N ASP A 36 6.62 -11.30 -14.49
CA ASP A 36 8.09 -11.17 -14.58
C ASP A 36 8.82 -11.97 -13.48
N GLY A 37 8.10 -12.62 -12.55
CA GLY A 37 8.63 -13.53 -11.53
C GLY A 37 8.84 -12.93 -10.14
N ALA A 38 8.38 -11.70 -9.88
CA ALA A 38 8.51 -11.07 -8.56
C ALA A 38 7.71 -11.83 -7.50
N LYS A 39 8.28 -11.92 -6.29
CA LYS A 39 7.64 -12.48 -5.08
C LYS A 39 7.26 -11.41 -4.06
N LEU A 40 7.82 -10.21 -4.20
CA LEU A 40 7.47 -9.03 -3.43
C LEU A 40 7.48 -7.80 -4.34
N VAL A 41 6.41 -7.00 -4.27
CA VAL A 41 6.25 -5.77 -5.07
C VAL A 41 6.04 -4.58 -4.14
N ALA A 42 6.88 -3.55 -4.29
CA ALA A 42 6.78 -2.30 -3.55
C ALA A 42 6.24 -1.18 -4.44
N PHE A 43 5.20 -0.50 -3.96
CA PHE A 43 4.59 0.67 -4.59
C PHE A 43 4.99 1.95 -3.84
N PRO A 44 4.91 3.13 -4.50
CA PRO A 44 5.32 4.39 -3.90
C PRO A 44 4.38 4.87 -2.78
N GLU A 45 4.85 5.86 -2.01
CA GLU A 45 4.01 6.62 -1.07
C GLU A 45 2.84 7.27 -1.80
N GLY A 46 1.66 7.30 -1.16
CA GLY A 46 0.47 7.90 -1.76
C GLY A 46 -0.02 7.22 -3.03
N CYS A 47 0.35 5.94 -3.25
CA CYS A 47 -0.05 5.19 -4.42
C CYS A 47 -1.58 5.21 -4.63
N LEU A 48 -2.36 5.10 -3.55
CA LEU A 48 -3.82 5.10 -3.65
C LEU A 48 -4.47 6.48 -3.66
N PHE A 49 -3.79 7.58 -3.34
CA PHE A 49 -4.44 8.90 -3.24
C PHE A 49 -3.72 10.04 -3.98
N GLY A 50 -2.67 9.75 -4.74
CA GLY A 50 -2.04 10.77 -5.59
C GLY A 50 -1.23 11.82 -4.84
N TYR A 51 -0.75 11.51 -3.63
CA TYR A 51 0.04 12.43 -2.81
C TYR A 51 -0.65 13.76 -2.48
N THR A 52 -1.99 13.83 -2.56
CA THR A 52 -2.72 15.06 -2.27
C THR A 52 -2.66 15.42 -0.78
N CYS A 53 -2.31 16.68 -0.48
CA CYS A 53 -2.26 17.21 0.88
C CYS A 53 -3.40 18.20 1.18
N ARG A 54 -4.39 18.29 0.29
CA ARG A 54 -5.50 19.24 0.41
C ARG A 54 -6.49 18.78 1.48
N THR A 55 -6.83 19.65 2.42
CA THR A 55 -7.74 19.31 3.52
C THR A 55 -9.16 19.01 3.03
N ASP A 56 -9.67 19.74 2.03
CA ASP A 56 -11.02 19.52 1.49
C ASP A 56 -11.20 18.14 0.86
N TYR A 57 -10.15 17.58 0.25
CA TYR A 57 -10.12 16.21 -0.22
C TYR A 57 -10.28 15.22 0.95
N TRP A 58 -9.49 15.38 2.01
CA TRP A 58 -9.47 14.47 3.17
C TRP A 58 -10.69 14.60 4.08
N ASP A 59 -11.28 15.79 4.16
CA ASP A 59 -12.53 16.06 4.88
C ASP A 59 -13.73 15.35 4.24
N ALA A 60 -13.74 15.28 2.90
CA ALA A 60 -14.78 14.59 2.13
C ALA A 60 -14.49 13.11 1.89
N MET A 61 -13.29 12.63 2.25
CA MET A 61 -12.85 11.28 1.93
C MET A 61 -13.53 10.22 2.79
N ASP A 62 -13.95 9.13 2.13
CA ASP A 62 -14.47 7.93 2.78
C ASP A 62 -13.37 6.87 2.89
N SER A 63 -13.08 6.41 4.11
CA SER A 63 -12.07 5.37 4.36
C SER A 63 -12.43 4.03 3.71
N ALA A 64 -13.72 3.75 3.49
CA ALA A 64 -14.17 2.53 2.84
C ALA A 64 -13.62 2.37 1.42
N ARG A 65 -13.26 3.48 0.74
CA ARG A 65 -12.65 3.44 -0.60
C ARG A 65 -11.24 2.85 -0.58
N PHE A 66 -10.45 3.19 0.45
CA PHE A 66 -9.13 2.59 0.66
C PHE A 66 -9.26 1.13 1.05
N GLU A 67 -10.14 0.82 2.01
CA GLU A 67 -10.39 -0.56 2.45
C GLU A 67 -10.81 -1.48 1.30
N ALA A 68 -11.74 -1.02 0.44
CA ALA A 68 -12.18 -1.76 -0.73
C ALA A 68 -11.06 -1.94 -1.77
N SER A 69 -10.25 -0.91 -2.01
CA SER A 69 -9.13 -0.98 -2.94
C SER A 69 -8.03 -1.94 -2.46
N GLU A 70 -7.70 -1.87 -1.17
CA GLU A 70 -6.75 -2.79 -0.53
C GLU A 70 -7.27 -4.22 -0.52
N ALA A 71 -8.57 -4.45 -0.33
CA ALA A 71 -9.17 -5.78 -0.43
C ALA A 71 -9.01 -6.38 -1.84
N ARG A 72 -9.13 -5.55 -2.88
CA ARG A 72 -8.87 -5.98 -4.26
C ARG A 72 -7.40 -6.31 -4.50
N ILE A 73 -6.49 -5.54 -3.93
CA ILE A 73 -5.05 -5.81 -3.98
C ILE A 73 -4.73 -7.10 -3.22
N ALA A 74 -5.32 -7.31 -2.04
CA ALA A 74 -5.18 -8.54 -1.27
C ALA A 74 -5.67 -9.77 -2.05
N GLU A 75 -6.78 -9.65 -2.77
CA GLU A 75 -7.27 -10.69 -3.68
C GLU A 75 -6.24 -11.00 -4.78
N ALA A 76 -5.65 -9.98 -5.38
CA ALA A 76 -4.61 -10.15 -6.40
C ALA A 76 -3.35 -10.80 -5.81
N CYS A 77 -2.90 -10.38 -4.62
CA CYS A 77 -1.80 -11.03 -3.90
C CYS A 77 -2.03 -12.54 -3.77
N ARG A 78 -3.22 -12.93 -3.29
CA ARG A 78 -3.60 -14.34 -3.12
C ARG A 78 -3.63 -15.12 -4.43
N ARG A 79 -4.19 -14.52 -5.48
CA ARG A 79 -4.30 -15.14 -6.82
C ARG A 79 -2.93 -15.33 -7.48
N LEU A 80 -2.03 -14.36 -7.32
CA LEU A 80 -0.73 -14.33 -7.99
C LEU A 80 0.38 -14.98 -7.15
N GLY A 81 0.15 -15.21 -5.85
CA GLY A 81 1.16 -15.72 -4.92
C GLY A 81 2.32 -14.74 -4.75
N VAL A 82 1.98 -13.45 -4.56
CA VAL A 82 2.94 -12.34 -4.46
C VAL A 82 2.61 -11.45 -3.26
N ALA A 83 3.63 -11.02 -2.52
CA ALA A 83 3.47 -10.05 -1.44
C ALA A 83 3.53 -8.61 -1.96
N VAL A 84 2.86 -7.70 -1.26
CA VAL A 84 2.77 -6.28 -1.64
C VAL A 84 3.03 -5.36 -0.45
N VAL A 85 3.79 -4.30 -0.70
CA VAL A 85 3.84 -3.11 0.15
C VAL A 85 3.27 -1.95 -0.67
N ILE A 86 2.15 -1.38 -0.24
CA ILE A 86 1.48 -0.31 -0.98
C ILE A 86 1.24 0.94 -0.14
N GLY A 87 1.57 2.11 -0.71
CA GLY A 87 1.25 3.41 -0.12
C GLY A 87 -0.26 3.66 -0.14
N SER A 88 -0.83 3.75 1.05
CA SER A 88 -2.26 3.88 1.30
C SER A 88 -2.52 4.97 2.34
N ALA A 89 -3.79 5.13 2.70
CA ALA A 89 -4.18 5.88 3.87
C ALA A 89 -5.20 5.08 4.67
N HIS A 90 -5.07 5.17 5.99
CA HIS A 90 -5.95 4.49 6.93
C HIS A 90 -6.55 5.50 7.91
N LYS A 91 -7.82 5.30 8.26
CA LYS A 91 -8.51 6.10 9.28
C LYS A 91 -8.70 5.26 10.53
N ALA A 92 -8.15 5.71 11.65
CA ALA A 92 -8.25 5.06 12.95
C ALA A 92 -8.60 6.10 14.02
N ASP A 93 -9.57 5.76 14.88
CA ASP A 93 -10.04 6.63 15.98
C ASP A 93 -10.45 8.05 15.52
N GLY A 94 -10.90 8.18 14.27
CA GLY A 94 -11.33 9.43 13.66
C GLY A 94 -10.22 10.18 12.90
N ASP A 95 -8.96 9.80 13.08
CA ASP A 95 -7.80 10.44 12.48
C ASP A 95 -7.27 9.68 11.27
N TRP A 96 -6.78 10.42 10.28
CA TRP A 96 -6.11 9.87 9.10
C TRP A 96 -4.63 9.63 9.35
N TYR A 97 -4.09 8.63 8.67
CA TYR A 97 -2.68 8.28 8.66
C TYR A 97 -2.21 8.05 7.22
N ASN A 98 -1.07 8.65 6.87
CA ASN A 98 -0.31 8.28 5.68
C ASN A 98 0.47 7.00 5.98
N ASP A 99 0.07 5.87 5.38
CA ASP A 99 0.59 4.56 5.77
C ASP A 99 0.95 3.65 4.61
N LEU A 100 1.62 2.57 4.96
CA LEU A 100 1.87 1.42 4.10
C LEU A 100 0.95 0.29 4.54
N ALA A 101 0.14 -0.24 3.62
CA ALA A 101 -0.51 -1.53 3.81
C ALA A 101 0.43 -2.64 3.34
N ILE A 102 0.72 -3.59 4.23
CA ILE A 102 1.67 -4.69 3.96
C ILE A 102 0.92 -6.01 3.91
N LEU A 103 0.82 -6.57 2.71
CA LEU A 103 0.08 -7.79 2.39
C LEU A 103 1.05 -8.92 2.05
N ASP A 104 0.82 -10.11 2.60
CA ASP A 104 1.58 -11.31 2.21
C ASP A 104 1.00 -11.98 0.95
N GLU A 105 1.64 -13.06 0.50
CA GLU A 105 1.26 -13.83 -0.68
C GLU A 105 -0.10 -14.53 -0.56
N THR A 106 -0.67 -14.62 0.64
CA THR A 106 -2.03 -15.15 0.88
C THR A 106 -3.08 -14.05 0.80
N GLY A 107 -2.67 -12.79 0.66
CA GLY A 107 -3.52 -11.62 0.75
C GLY A 107 -3.79 -11.17 2.19
N ALA A 108 -3.09 -11.72 3.19
CA ALA A 108 -3.30 -11.31 4.57
C ALA A 108 -2.58 -10.00 4.86
N LEU A 109 -3.29 -9.03 5.46
CA LEU A 109 -2.69 -7.81 5.99
C LEU A 109 -1.83 -8.14 7.21
N LYS A 110 -0.51 -8.11 7.04
CA LYS A 110 0.45 -8.43 8.11
C LYS A 110 0.70 -7.26 9.02
N TYR A 111 0.69 -6.06 8.44
CA TYR A 111 0.93 -4.84 9.20
C TYR A 111 0.49 -3.61 8.42
N ARG A 112 0.21 -2.54 9.18
CA ARG A 112 0.13 -1.17 8.67
C ARG A 112 1.17 -0.32 9.35
N TYR A 113 1.99 0.38 8.59
CA TYR A 113 2.97 1.32 9.14
C TYR A 113 2.69 2.72 8.66
N ALA A 114 2.25 3.58 9.58
CA ALA A 114 2.09 5.00 9.32
C ALA A 114 3.42 5.76 9.47
N LYS A 115 3.56 6.86 8.72
CA LYS A 115 4.74 7.72 8.70
C LYS A 115 5.00 8.32 10.10
N THR A 116 6.22 8.16 10.63
CA THR A 116 6.59 8.69 11.96
C THR A 116 6.98 10.17 11.91
N PHE A 117 7.69 10.59 10.85
CA PHE A 117 8.13 11.96 10.66
C PHE A 117 7.44 12.54 9.42
N LEU A 118 6.44 13.39 9.69
CA LEU A 118 5.70 14.09 8.66
C LEU A 118 6.55 15.23 8.08
N ALA A 119 6.34 15.53 6.80
CA ALA A 119 6.92 16.64 6.06
C ALA A 119 6.06 17.92 6.13
N GLY A 120 5.13 18.00 7.08
CA GLY A 120 4.20 19.11 7.25
C GLY A 120 2.81 18.88 6.66
N GLU A 121 2.47 17.63 6.35
CA GLU A 121 1.13 17.24 5.90
C GLU A 121 0.10 17.57 7.00
N PRO A 122 -0.91 18.44 6.73
CA PRO A 122 -1.86 18.86 7.75
C PRO A 122 -3.02 17.87 7.95
N TRP A 123 -3.14 16.87 7.07
CA TRP A 123 -4.31 16.01 6.96
C TRP A 123 -4.20 14.70 7.76
N CYS A 124 -3.01 14.34 8.23
CA CYS A 124 -2.78 13.09 8.96
C CYS A 124 -1.96 13.27 10.24
N LEU A 125 -2.06 12.26 11.10
CA LEU A 125 -1.23 12.12 12.28
C LEU A 125 -0.05 11.19 12.03
N ASN A 126 0.96 11.33 12.88
CA ASN A 126 2.18 10.58 12.80
C ASN A 126 2.13 9.30 13.65
N ASN A 127 2.78 8.25 13.18
CA ASN A 127 2.94 7.02 13.96
C ASN A 127 3.92 7.23 15.13
N ARG A 128 3.48 6.86 16.33
CA ARG A 128 4.31 6.86 17.56
C ARG A 128 4.69 5.45 18.03
N GLY A 129 4.27 4.42 17.28
CA GLY A 129 4.61 3.03 17.52
C GLY A 129 6.03 2.67 17.11
N LYS A 130 6.36 1.38 17.27
CA LYS A 130 7.66 0.83 16.87
C LYS A 130 7.68 0.49 15.38
N LEU A 131 8.88 0.50 14.80
CA LEU A 131 9.08 -0.03 13.45
C LEU A 131 8.81 -1.55 13.44
N PRO A 132 7.95 -2.04 12.52
CA PRO A 132 7.65 -3.46 12.41
C PRO A 132 8.79 -4.21 11.70
N ILE A 133 8.89 -5.50 12.01
CA ILE A 133 9.61 -6.49 11.18
C ILE A 133 8.61 -7.58 10.86
N VAL A 134 8.38 -7.84 9.57
CA VAL A 134 7.39 -8.79 9.06
C VAL A 134 8.03 -9.77 8.10
N ARG A 135 7.50 -11.01 8.08
CA ARG A 135 7.84 -12.03 7.07
C ARG A 135 6.76 -12.00 5.98
N LEU A 136 7.16 -11.92 4.72
CA LEU A 136 6.26 -11.63 3.58
C LEU A 136 6.43 -12.54 2.37
N ALA A 137 7.63 -13.02 2.09
CA ALA A 137 7.89 -13.90 0.95
C ALA A 137 9.04 -14.83 1.32
N GLY A 138 8.83 -16.14 1.19
CA GLY A 138 9.75 -17.20 1.63
C GLY A 138 8.99 -18.32 2.32
#